data_AF-A0A0R2V5B6-F1
#
_entry.id   AF-A0A0R2V5B6-F1
#
_cell.length_a   1.000
_cell.length_b   1.000
_cell.length_c   1.000
_cell.angle_alpha   90.00
_cell.angle_beta   90.00
_cell.angle_gamma   90.00
#
_symmetry.space_group_name_H-M   'P 1'
#
loop_
_entity.id
_entity.type
_entity.pdbx_description
1 polymer ?
#
loop_
_entity_poly.entity_id
_entity_poly.type
_entity_poly.pdbx_seq_one_letter_code
_entity_poly.pdbx_strand_id
1 'polypeptide(L)' 'MKASDLRTKSVDDLGKELVGLRKAQFSARMQISTQQSNKHDQLGKIQKDIARVKTILAEKASQA' A
#
# COMPACT_ATOMS: atom_id res chain seq x y z
N MET A 1 3.89 -1.24 -7.11
CA MET A 1 2.64 -1.16 -7.91
C MET A 1 2.71 -0.04 -8.94
N LYS A 2 2.21 -0.23 -10.18
CA LYS A 2 2.00 0.89 -11.12
C LYS A 2 0.60 1.47 -10.92
N ALA A 3 0.48 2.80 -10.99
CA ALA A 3 -0.77 3.52 -10.73
C ALA A 3 -1.89 3.16 -11.72
N SER A 4 -1.52 2.76 -12.95
CA SER A 4 -2.45 2.34 -14.00
C SER A 4 -3.28 1.11 -13.61
N ASP A 5 -2.66 0.15 -12.92
CA ASP A 5 -3.32 -1.11 -12.51
C ASP A 5 -4.21 -0.94 -11.28
N LEU A 6 -4.07 0.17 -10.55
CA LEU A 6 -4.87 0.51 -9.37
C LEU A 6 -6.11 1.33 -9.76
N ARG A 7 -6.07 2.08 -10.87
CA ARG A 7 -7.22 2.86 -11.34
C ARG A 7 -8.35 1.98 -11.90
N THR A 8 -8.00 0.86 -12.52
CA THR A 8 -8.93 -0.14 -13.07
C THR A 8 -9.67 -0.96 -12.01
N LYS A 9 -9.17 -1.01 -10.77
CA LYS A 9 -9.80 -1.77 -9.67
C LYS A 9 -10.95 -1.01 -9.02
N SER A 10 -11.98 -1.73 -8.53
CA SER A 10 -13.11 -1.14 -7.82
C SER A 10 -12.70 -0.52 -6.48
N VAL A 11 -13.52 0.39 -5.96
CA VAL A 11 -13.31 1.06 -4.65
C VAL A 11 -13.19 0.02 -3.53
N ASP A 12 -14.00 -1.04 -3.57
CA ASP A 12 -13.97 -2.14 -2.59
C ASP A 12 -12.70 -2.98 -2.68
N ASP A 13 -12.20 -3.24 -3.88
CA ASP A 13 -10.95 -3.98 -4.07
C ASP A 13 -9.74 -3.17 -3.63
N LEU A 14 -9.75 -1.85 -3.85
CA LEU A 14 -8.74 -0.94 -3.32
C LEU A 14 -8.74 -0.92 -1.79
N GLY A 15 -9.92 -1.00 -1.16
CA GLY A 15 -10.05 -1.14 0.30
C GLY A 15 -9.42 -2.42 0.83
N LYS A 16 -9.70 -3.57 0.17
CA LYS A 16 -9.10 -4.87 0.53
C LYS A 16 -7.58 -4.87 0.34
N GLU A 17 -7.11 -4.29 -0.76
CA GLU A 17 -5.69 -4.18 -1.07
C GLU A 17 -4.95 -3.28 -0.05
N LEU A 18 -5.59 -2.18 0.40
CA LEU A 18 -5.06 -1.33 1.46
C LEU A 18 -4.86 -2.10 2.78
N VAL A 19 -5.80 -2.96 3.15
CA VAL A 19 -5.69 -3.81 4.35
C VAL A 19 -4.55 -4.81 4.21
N GLY A 20 -4.40 -5.44 3.03
CA GLY A 20 -3.28 -6.33 2.72
C GLY A 20 -1.92 -5.61 2.83
N LEU A 21 -1.80 -4.42 2.24
CA LEU A 21 -0.59 -3.61 2.30
C LEU A 21 -0.24 -3.16 3.72
N ARG A 22 -1.23 -2.83 4.56
CA ARG A 22 -0.99 -2.51 5.98
C ARG A 22 -0.48 -3.71 6.78
N LYS A 23 -1.00 -4.92 6.53
CA LYS A 23 -0.46 -6.14 7.14
C LYS A 23 0.99 -6.39 6.71
N ALA A 24 1.30 -6.24 5.43
CA ALA A 24 2.67 -6.34 4.93
C ALA A 24 3.60 -5.29 5.56
N GLN A 25 3.12 -4.06 5.74
CA GLN A 25 3.86 -3.00 6.44
C GLN A 25 4.16 -3.40 7.90
N PHE A 26 3.18 -3.95 8.61
CA PHE A 26 3.35 -4.41 9.99
C PHE A 26 4.41 -5.51 10.09
N SER A 27 4.32 -6.54 9.24
CA SER A 27 5.31 -7.61 9.19
C SER A 27 6.71 -7.11 8.87
N ALA A 28 6.83 -6.16 7.92
CA ALA A 28 8.12 -5.55 7.57
C ALA A 28 8.71 -4.72 8.74
N ARG A 29 7.89 -3.96 9.48
CA ARG A 29 8.35 -3.27 10.70
C ARG A 29 8.80 -4.25 11.77
N MET A 30 8.07 -5.35 11.96
CA MET A 30 8.41 -6.39 12.92
C MET A 30 9.77 -7.04 12.59
N GLN A 31 10.00 -7.39 11.31
CA GLN A 31 11.27 -7.97 10.83
C GLN A 31 12.47 -7.03 10.99
N ILE A 32 12.25 -5.71 10.86
CA ILE A 32 13.30 -4.72 11.11
C ILE A 32 13.57 -4.59 12.62
N SER A 33 12.52 -4.63 13.44
CA SER A 33 12.64 -4.56 14.89
C SER A 33 13.37 -5.79 15.48
N THR A 34 13.21 -6.97 14.88
CA THR A 34 13.91 -8.20 15.28
C THR A 34 15.35 -8.27 14.75
N GLN A 35 15.84 -7.23 14.06
CA GLN A 35 17.17 -7.16 13.44
C GLN A 35 17.46 -8.33 12.48
N GLN A 36 16.43 -9.00 11.97
CA GLN A 36 16.59 -10.15 11.06
C GLN A 36 16.72 -9.74 9.59
N SER A 37 16.50 -8.47 9.24
CA SER A 37 16.42 -8.03 7.84
C SER A 37 17.20 -6.75 7.57
N ASN A 38 18.03 -6.79 6.53
CA ASN A 38 18.76 -5.65 5.96
C ASN A 38 17.95 -4.90 4.88
N LYS A 39 16.71 -5.32 4.61
CA LYS A 39 15.85 -4.77 3.52
C LYS A 39 15.00 -3.60 4.01
N HIS A 40 15.66 -2.49 4.37
CA HIS A 40 14.99 -1.24 4.75
C HIS A 40 14.23 -0.58 3.57
N ASP A 41 14.61 -0.91 2.33
CA ASP A 41 13.99 -0.40 1.10
C ASP A 41 12.53 -0.85 0.93
N GLN A 42 12.15 -1.99 1.50
CA GLN A 42 10.79 -2.52 1.41
C GLN A 42 9.76 -1.66 2.14
N LEU A 43 10.12 -1.05 3.28
CA LEU A 43 9.21 -0.13 3.99
C LEU A 43 8.82 1.06 3.13
N GLY A 44 9.81 1.70 2.48
CA GLY A 44 9.57 2.85 1.61
C GLY A 44 8.73 2.50 0.39
N LYS A 45 8.92 1.31 -0.19
CA LYS A 45 8.10 0.80 -1.31
C LYS A 45 6.65 0.58 -0.87
N ILE A 46 6.42 -0.08 0.26
CA ILE A 46 5.07 -0.34 0.80
C ILE A 46 4.36 0.97 1.17
N GLN A 47 5.05 1.94 1.76
CA GLN A 47 4.48 3.25 2.07
C GLN A 47 4.04 4.00 0.81
N LYS A 48 4.86 3.98 -0.25
CA LYS A 48 4.51 4.58 -1.55
C LYS A 48 3.31 3.87 -2.19
N ASP A 49 3.25 2.55 -2.09
CA ASP A 49 2.11 1.77 -2.59
C ASP A 49 0.81 2.13 -1.83
N ILE A 50 0.84 2.24 -0.49
CA ILE A 50 -0.30 2.70 0.32
C ILE A 50 -0.73 4.12 -0.07
N ALA A 51 0.23 5.02 -0.28
CA ALA A 51 -0.06 6.40 -0.67
C ALA A 51 -0.79 6.45 -2.03
N ARG A 52 -0.33 5.69 -3.04
CA ARG A 52 -0.99 5.63 -4.35
C ARG A 52 -2.43 5.11 -4.26
N VAL A 53 -2.69 4.08 -3.45
CA VAL A 53 -4.05 3.57 -3.23
C VAL A 53 -4.95 4.64 -2.61
N LYS A 54 -4.47 5.34 -1.58
CA LYS A 54 -5.21 6.45 -0.96
C LYS A 54 -5.49 7.59 -1.94
N THR A 55 -4.52 7.95 -2.77
CA THR A 55 -4.70 9.00 -3.79
C THR A 55 -5.78 8.61 -4.80
N ILE A 56 -5.79 7.38 -5.28
CA ILE A 56 -6.81 6.92 -6.24
C ILE A 56 -8.20 6.84 -5.59
N LEU A 57 -8.28 6.43 -4.32
CA LEU A 57 -9.54 6.48 -3.57
C LEU A 57 -10.07 7.93 -3.46
N ALA A 58 -9.18 8.90 -3.21
CA ALA A 58 -9.56 10.32 -3.18
C ALA A 58 -9.93 10.86 -4.57
N GLU A 59 -9.21 10.48 -5.64
CA GLU A 59 -9.57 10.80 -7.03
C GLU A 59 -10.97 10.28 -7.37
N LYS A 60 -11.30 9.03 -7.01
CA LYS A 60 -12.62 8.44 -7.24
C LYS A 60 -13.73 9.10 -6.41
N ALA A 61 -13.44 9.47 -5.16
CA ALA A 61 -14.39 10.18 -4.31
C ALA A 61 -14.65 11.63 -4.77
N SER A 62 -13.68 12.27 -5.42
CA SER A 62 -13.81 13.62 -5.98
C SER A 62 -14.40 13.66 -7.39
N GLN A 63 -14.41 12.52 -8.11
CA GLN A 63 -15.05 12.38 -9.42
C GLN A 63 -16.52 11.95 -9.34
N ALA A 64 -17.00 11.57 -8.15
CA ALA A 64 -18.41 11.39 -7.84
C ALA A 64 -19.05 12.74 -7.50
#